data_AF-A0A5Q0EIT0-F1
#
_entry.id   AF-A0A5Q0EIT0-F1
#
_cell.length_a   1.000
_cell.length_b   1.000
_cell.length_c   1.000
_cell.angle_alpha   90.00
_cell.angle_beta   90.00
_cell.angle_gamma   90.00
#
_symmetry.space_group_name_H-M   'P 1'
#
loop_
_entity.id
_entity.type
_entity.pdbx_description
1 polymer ?
#
loop_
_entity_poly.entity_id
_entity_poly.type
_entity_poly.pdbx_seq_one_letter_code
_entity_poly.pdbx_strand_id
1 'polypeptide(L)'
;MTYRVRFTHEAEADLVRLYEFILERDATDWALAERALEAIHAGMATLEQIPFTCRKAPTDSPFLRELIIPFGAAGYVALFEIDDAETVTVLAVRHQRESDYH
;
A
#
# COMPACT_ATOMS: atom_id res chain seq x y z
N MET A 1 -9.84 15.15 12.17
CA MET A 1 -8.39 15.31 11.93
C MET A 1 -8.01 14.24 10.92
N THR A 2 -7.21 14.57 9.92
CA THR A 2 -6.80 13.66 8.86
C THR A 2 -5.28 13.62 8.81
N TYR A 3 -4.69 12.44 8.75
CA TYR A 3 -3.26 12.27 8.54
C TYR A 3 -2.90 12.64 7.10
N ARG A 4 -1.76 13.27 6.92
CA ARG A 4 -1.10 13.43 5.64
C ARG A 4 -0.36 12.15 5.32
N VAL A 5 -0.70 11.52 4.19
CA VAL A 5 0.02 10.38 3.66
C VAL A 5 1.16 10.87 2.76
N ARG A 6 2.38 10.40 3.02
CA ARG A 6 3.56 10.59 2.15
C ARG A 6 4.12 9.25 1.74
N PHE A 7 4.88 9.24 0.64
CA PHE A 7 5.52 8.04 0.12
C PHE A 7 7.03 8.21 0.20
N THR A 8 7.71 7.11 0.51
CA THR A 8 9.13 6.97 0.21
C THR A 8 9.35 6.81 -1.29
N HIS A 9 10.58 7.01 -1.74
CA HIS A 9 10.92 6.78 -3.14
C HIS A 9 10.72 5.31 -3.54
N GLU A 10 11.01 4.39 -2.62
CA GLU A 10 10.80 2.96 -2.76
C GLU A 10 9.32 2.62 -2.94
N ALA A 11 8.43 3.21 -2.13
CA ALA A 11 6.99 3.02 -2.26
C ALA A 11 6.44 3.57 -3.58
N GLU A 12 6.93 4.72 -4.05
CA GLU A 12 6.55 5.25 -5.37
C GLU A 12 7.00 4.31 -6.50
N ALA A 13 8.24 3.83 -6.45
CA ALA A 13 8.77 2.89 -7.44
C ALA A 13 7.99 1.56 -7.44
N ASP A 14 7.58 1.08 -6.26
CA ASP A 14 6.73 -0.10 -6.12
C ASP A 14 5.37 0.09 -6.81
N LEU A 15 4.71 1.24 -6.65
CA LEU A 15 3.43 1.53 -7.31
C LEU A 15 3.56 1.52 -8.83
N VAL A 16 4.62 2.13 -9.37
CA VAL A 16 4.90 2.13 -10.81
C VAL A 16 5.12 0.70 -11.31
N ARG A 17 5.99 -0.07 -10.64
CA ARG A 17 6.29 -1.46 -11.00
C ARG A 17 5.05 -2.35 -10.97
N LEU A 18 4.17 -2.19 -9.97
CA LEU A 18 2.92 -2.95 -9.87
C LEU A 18 1.96 -2.61 -11.02
N TYR A 19 1.88 -1.33 -11.40
CA TYR A 19 1.05 -0.89 -12.52
C TYR A 19 1.58 -1.44 -13.86
N GLU A 20 2.88 -1.32 -14.11
CA GLU A 20 3.55 -1.87 -15.30
C GLU A 20 3.34 -3.38 -15.42
N PHE A 21 3.46 -4.12 -14.31
CA PHE A 21 3.24 -5.56 -14.30
C PHE A 21 1.83 -5.97 -14.77
N ILE A 22 0.79 -5.21 -14.40
CA ILE A 22 -0.58 -5.48 -14.86
C ILE A 22 -0.68 -5.24 -16.36
N LEU A 23 -0.10 -4.14 -16.85
CA LEU A 23 -0.13 -3.78 -18.27
C LEU A 23 0.62 -4.78 -19.16
N GLU A 24 1.77 -5.28 -18.71
CA GLU A 24 2.55 -6.26 -19.45
C GLU A 24 1.85 -7.62 -19.54
N ARG A 25 1.20 -8.03 -18.45
CA ARG A 25 0.58 -9.36 -18.36
C ARG A 25 -0.77 -9.44 -19.07
N ASP A 26 -1.54 -8.36 -19.00
CA ASP A 26 -2.90 -8.27 -19.56
C ASP A 26 -2.97 -7.05 -20.50
N ALA A 27 -2.17 -7.05 -21.57
CA ALA A 27 -2.01 -5.94 -22.55
C ALA A 27 -3.31 -5.43 -23.22
N THR A 28 -4.45 -6.06 -22.93
CA THR A 28 -5.79 -5.68 -23.40
C THR A 28 -6.72 -5.17 -22.29
N ASP A 29 -6.36 -5.25 -21.01
CA ASP A 29 -7.22 -4.89 -19.88
C ASP A 29 -6.67 -3.72 -19.04
N TRP A 30 -6.70 -2.54 -19.65
CA TRP A 30 -6.41 -1.26 -18.97
C TRP A 30 -7.33 -1.00 -17.78
N ALA A 31 -8.57 -1.54 -17.81
CA ALA A 31 -9.54 -1.38 -16.74
C ALA A 31 -9.15 -2.15 -15.48
N LEU A 32 -8.41 -3.27 -15.60
CA LEU A 32 -7.84 -3.97 -14.46
C LEU A 32 -6.77 -3.11 -13.75
N ALA A 33 -5.90 -2.46 -14.51
CA ALA A 33 -4.86 -1.60 -13.97
C ALA A 33 -5.45 -0.36 -13.27
N GLU A 34 -6.49 0.25 -13.86
CA GLU A 34 -7.23 1.36 -13.25
C GLU A 34 -7.90 0.95 -11.94
N ARG A 35 -8.62 -0.18 -11.91
CA ARG A 35 -9.23 -0.70 -10.68
C ARG A 35 -8.20 -1.05 -9.60
N ALA A 36 -6.99 -1.48 -9.97
CA ALA A 36 -5.93 -1.72 -9.02
C ALA A 36 -5.48 -0.42 -8.34
N LEU A 37 -5.32 0.65 -9.12
CA LEU A 37 -5.01 1.99 -8.59
C LEU A 37 -6.12 2.53 -7.70
N GLU A 38 -7.39 2.33 -8.07
CA GLU A 38 -8.54 2.71 -7.23
C GLU A 38 -8.53 1.97 -5.88
N ALA A 39 -8.23 0.67 -5.88
CA ALA A 39 -8.13 -0.10 -4.65
C ALA A 39 -7.00 0.41 -3.75
N ILE A 40 -5.85 0.75 -4.33
CA ILE A 40 -4.73 1.34 -3.59
C ILE A 40 -5.11 2.72 -3.02
N HIS A 41 -5.77 3.57 -3.81
CA HIS A 41 -6.28 4.86 -3.35
C HIS A 41 -7.24 4.74 -2.17
N ALA A 42 -8.18 3.79 -2.22
CA ALA A 42 -9.08 3.51 -1.10
C ALA A 42 -8.32 3.03 0.15
N GLY A 43 -7.23 2.27 -0.05
CA GLY A 43 -6.30 1.92 1.01
C GLY A 43 -5.66 3.16 1.65
N MET A 44 -5.14 4.09 0.85
CA MET A 44 -4.53 5.33 1.34
C MET A 44 -5.52 6.20 2.11
N ALA A 45 -6.77 6.30 1.64
CA ALA A 45 -7.83 7.01 2.36
C ALA A 45 -8.09 6.43 3.77
N THR A 46 -7.86 5.12 3.96
CA THR A 46 -7.93 4.51 5.29
C THR A 46 -6.79 5.00 6.19
N LEU A 47 -5.58 5.16 5.64
CA LEU A 47 -4.43 5.70 6.37
C LEU A 47 -4.61 7.17 6.76
N GLU A 48 -5.30 7.96 5.94
CA GLU A 48 -5.63 9.36 6.25
C GLU A 48 -6.58 9.48 7.44
N GLN A 49 -7.46 8.50 7.67
CA GLN A 49 -8.50 8.60 8.71
C GLN A 49 -8.11 7.86 9.99
N ILE A 50 -7.65 6.62 9.86
CA ILE A 50 -7.56 5.67 10.98
C ILE A 50 -6.31 4.77 10.90
N PRO A 51 -5.08 5.30 10.78
CA PRO A 51 -3.88 4.48 10.56
C PRO A 51 -3.57 3.56 11.75
N PHE A 52 -3.99 3.94 12.97
CA PHE A 52 -3.79 3.15 14.18
C PHE A 52 -4.66 1.88 14.26
N THR A 53 -5.69 1.73 13.41
CA THR A 53 -6.51 0.51 13.36
C THR A 53 -5.88 -0.62 12.54
N CYS A 54 -4.89 -0.29 11.71
CA CYS A 54 -4.18 -1.25 10.88
C CYS A 54 -3.32 -2.21 11.72
N ARG A 55 -3.03 -3.38 11.17
CA ARG A 55 -2.24 -4.43 11.83
C ARG A 55 -0.83 -3.92 12.11
N LYS A 56 -0.28 -4.23 13.29
CA LYS A 56 1.14 -3.98 13.60
C LYS A 56 2.01 -4.93 12.78
N ALA A 57 3.08 -4.40 12.18
CA ALA A 57 4.09 -5.23 11.55
C ALA A 57 4.81 -6.08 12.62
N PRO A 58 5.32 -7.27 12.29
CA PRO A 58 6.01 -8.16 13.23
C PRO A 58 7.43 -7.65 13.54
N THR A 59 7.52 -6.47 14.14
CA THR A 59 8.77 -5.81 14.54
C THR A 59 8.62 -5.19 15.93
N ASP A 60 9.72 -4.70 16.52
CA ASP A 60 9.68 -4.04 17.82
C ASP A 60 9.12 -2.59 17.77
N SER A 61 8.86 -2.03 16.58
CA SER A 61 8.28 -0.69 16.43
C SER A 61 6.76 -0.70 16.61
N PRO A 62 6.18 0.06 17.57
CA PRO A 62 4.73 0.15 17.74
C PRO A 62 4.03 1.00 16.66
N PHE A 63 4.81 1.74 15.86
CA PHE A 63 4.33 2.66 14.82
C PHE A 63 4.40 2.06 13.41
N LEU A 64 5.20 1.01 13.22
CA LEU A 64 5.29 0.27 11.97
C LEU A 64 4.10 -0.69 11.79
N ARG A 65 3.39 -0.56 10.68
CA ARG A 65 2.10 -1.19 10.44
C ARG A 65 1.92 -1.61 8.99
N GLU A 66 1.01 -2.56 8.81
CA GLU A 66 0.63 -3.09 7.51
C GLU A 66 -0.85 -2.84 7.25
N LEU A 67 -1.17 -2.38 6.05
CA LEU A 67 -2.51 -2.34 5.51
C LEU A 67 -2.65 -3.38 4.41
N ILE A 68 -3.57 -4.32 4.60
CA ILE A 68 -4.02 -5.22 3.55
C ILE A 68 -5.03 -4.45 2.68
N ILE A 69 -4.75 -4.38 1.38
CA ILE A 69 -5.59 -3.73 0.37
C ILE A 69 -6.21 -4.84 -0.49
N PRO A 70 -7.51 -5.17 -0.29
CA PRO A 70 -8.15 -6.23 -1.04
C PRO A 70 -8.24 -5.91 -2.53
N PHE A 71 -7.70 -6.79 -3.37
CA PHE A 71 -7.82 -6.66 -4.82
C PHE A 71 -7.57 -8.01 -5.52
N GLY A 72 -8.44 -8.39 -6.46
CA GLY A 72 -8.30 -9.68 -7.16
C GLY A 72 -8.26 -10.87 -6.19
N ALA A 73 -7.37 -11.83 -6.46
CA ALA A 73 -7.28 -13.08 -5.70
C ALA A 73 -6.37 -13.03 -4.47
N ALA A 74 -5.51 -12.01 -4.35
CA ALA A 74 -4.49 -11.93 -3.28
C ALA A 74 -4.34 -10.53 -2.68
N GLY A 75 -4.59 -9.46 -3.43
CA GLY A 75 -4.49 -8.08 -2.94
C GLY A 75 -3.05 -7.58 -2.79
N TYR A 76 -2.95 -6.38 -2.25
CA TYR A 76 -1.69 -5.70 -1.96
C TYR A 76 -1.49 -5.54 -0.45
N VAL A 77 -0.25 -5.25 -0.05
CA VAL A 77 0.11 -4.85 1.30
C VAL A 77 0.90 -3.56 1.21
N ALA A 78 0.47 -2.54 1.94
CA ALA A 78 1.25 -1.34 2.18
C ALA A 78 1.89 -1.43 3.56
N LEU A 79 3.22 -1.38 3.62
CA LEU A 79 3.97 -1.17 4.85
C LEU A 79 4.08 0.33 5.08
N PHE A 80 3.75 0.79 6.27
CA PHE A 80 3.80 2.20 6.61
C PHE A 80 4.20 2.42 8.06
N GLU A 81 4.74 3.60 8.34
CA GLU A 81 5.06 4.06 9.69
C GLU A 81 4.23 5.31 10.01
N ILE A 82 3.70 5.37 11.23
CA ILE A 82 3.05 6.57 11.75
C ILE A 82 4.15 7.45 12.38
N ASP A 83 4.50 8.54 11.71
CA ASP A 83 5.61 9.39 12.13
C ASP A 83 5.25 10.23 13.37
N ASP A 84 4.04 10.79 13.35
CA ASP A 84 3.54 11.69 14.39
C ASP A 84 1.99 11.73 14.40
N ALA A 85 1.41 12.73 15.07
CA ALA A 85 -0.04 12.88 15.21
C ALA A 85 -0.77 13.29 13.92
N GLU A 86 -0.04 13.66 12.87
CA GLU A 86 -0.58 14.22 11.63
C GLU A 86 0.00 13.57 10.37
N THR A 87 1.04 12.74 10.46
CA THR A 87 1.77 12.22 9.29
C THR A 87 1.93 10.70 9.30
N VAL A 88 1.73 10.08 8.14
CA VAL A 88 2.00 8.67 7.87
C VAL A 88 2.90 8.55 6.64
N THR A 89 3.94 7.72 6.74
CA THR A 89 4.83 7.39 5.61
C THR A 89 4.60 5.98 5.11
N VAL A 90 4.23 5.84 3.84
CA VAL A 90 4.24 4.55 3.15
C VAL A 90 5.67 4.22 2.75
N LEU A 91 6.17 3.10 3.26
CA LEU A 91 7.55 2.63 3.10
C LEU A 91 7.68 1.67 1.92
N ALA A 92 6.68 0.84 1.68
CA ALA A 92 6.67 -0.11 0.56
C ALA A 92 5.24 -0.50 0.19
N VAL A 93 5.03 -0.87 -1.07
CA VAL A 93 3.75 -1.44 -1.54
C VAL A 93 4.05 -2.71 -2.34
N ARG A 94 3.49 -3.83 -1.92
CA ARG A 94 3.77 -5.14 -2.52
C ARG A 94 2.48 -5.85 -2.87
N HIS A 95 2.50 -6.69 -3.90
CA HIS A 95 1.45 -7.68 -4.09
C HIS A 95 1.62 -8.80 -3.07
N GLN A 96 0.55 -9.36 -2.48
CA GLN A 96 0.65 -10.36 -1.39
C GLN A 96 1.38 -11.66 -1.77
N ARG A 97 1.57 -11.91 -3.07
CA ARG A 97 2.31 -13.07 -3.58
C ARG A 97 3.80 -12.79 -3.78
N GLU A 98 4.25 -11.54 -3.63
CA GLU A 98 5.67 -11.19 -3.57
C GLU A 98 6.18 -11.62 -2.18
N SER A 99 7.14 -12.55 -2.14
CA SER A 99 7.49 -13.32 -0.94
C SER A 99 8.53 -12.64 -0.03
N ASP A 100 8.32 -11.40 0.43
CA ASP A 100 9.42 -10.67 1.11
C ASP A 100 9.10 -10.00 2.46
N TYR A 101 8.13 -10.51 3.24
CA TYR A 101 8.06 -10.17 4.68
C TYR A 101 8.61 -11.34 5.51
N HIS A 102 9.92 -11.58 5.39
CA HIS A 102 10.67 -12.51 6.23
C HIS A 102 11.74 -11.78 7.03
#